data_AF-A0AAV9BMD4-F1
#
_entry.id   AF-A0AAV9BMD4-F1
#
_cell.length_a   1.000
_cell.length_b   1.000
_cell.length_c   1.000
_cell.angle_alpha   90.00
_cell.angle_beta   90.00
_cell.angle_gamma   90.00
#
_symmetry.space_group_name_H-M   'P 1'
#
loop_
_entity.id
_entity.type
_entity.pdbx_description
1 polymer ?
#
loop_
_entity_poly.entity_id
_entity_poly.type
_entity_poly.pdbx_seq_one_letter_code
_entity_poly.pdbx_strand_id
1 'polypeptide(L)'
;MVTSAQPSQCQVIRRILAEFGEITGLKINMQKSTISFSPHIPHRLKHWLTSILRMKAAPTGGRYLGMQLYGCRPPRVVFEKVLDSMLQRLQPWMMRFLSLAGRAIVLKSIIQTIPLYLFHVTWVPDWVVEKMDMLARRFLWGSGNQSKGIHYVSWDKVTRSTKEGGLGLYRMATLRNAVAIKRAFQLLQDSHSLWSHVIQVKYKWNGNPWELPNCNSSSMLWKCIEQAMQVARMHCRMQLDDLSMVDVIRSPWLWTVPLSRIPTFINMEQAQLDYNVANCIRQQEWCTETLTRFLPSFWVQQISSKPIPQGNSKKWIWEDEPSGVPRLTNIYRELLPSIADRNQGAWRLVWRLPIFPRVKTFL
;
A
#
# COMPACT_ATOMS: atom_id res chain seq x y z
N MET A 1 -6.23 -4.26 23.68
CA MET A 1 -5.15 -4.20 24.69
C MET A 1 -4.34 -5.47 24.59
N VAL A 2 -3.01 -5.39 24.68
CA VAL A 2 -2.11 -6.55 24.72
C VAL A 2 -1.35 -6.46 26.04
N THR A 3 -1.42 -7.50 26.86
CA THR A 3 -0.77 -7.56 28.18
C THR A 3 -0.16 -8.93 28.41
N SER A 4 0.73 -9.03 29.39
CA SER A 4 1.20 -10.33 29.87
C SER A 4 0.02 -11.13 30.41
N ALA A 5 0.07 -12.46 30.24
CA ALA A 5 -1.01 -13.37 30.63
C ALA A 5 -1.01 -13.63 32.16
N GLN A 6 -1.05 -12.56 32.94
CA GLN A 6 -1.07 -12.59 34.40
C GLN A 6 -2.46 -12.22 34.94
N PRO A 7 -2.97 -12.92 35.97
CA PRO A 7 -4.27 -12.62 36.58
C PRO A 7 -4.39 -11.18 37.10
N SER A 8 -3.32 -10.65 37.68
CA SER A 8 -3.25 -9.27 38.17
C SER A 8 -3.50 -8.25 37.05
N GLN A 9 -2.89 -8.45 35.89
CA GLN A 9 -3.08 -7.59 34.72
C GLN A 9 -4.53 -7.64 34.20
N CYS A 10 -5.16 -8.82 34.21
CA CYS A 10 -6.57 -8.94 33.83
C CYS A 10 -7.51 -8.22 34.82
N GLN A 11 -7.20 -8.23 36.12
CA GLN A 11 -7.96 -7.47 37.11
C GLN A 11 -7.83 -5.95 36.90
N VAL A 12 -6.61 -5.48 36.59
CA VAL A 12 -6.36 -4.07 36.26
C VAL A 12 -7.15 -3.66 35.02
N ILE A 13 -7.11 -4.45 33.94
CA ILE A 13 -7.92 -4.18 32.74
C ILE A 13 -9.40 -4.10 33.09
N ARG A 14 -9.92 -5.04 33.89
CA ARG A 14 -11.32 -5.04 34.30
C ARG A 14 -11.67 -3.77 35.09
N ARG A 15 -10.79 -3.32 35.98
CA ARG A 15 -10.97 -2.09 36.76
C ARG A 15 -11.00 -0.86 35.85
N ILE A 16 -10.02 -0.71 34.95
CA ILE A 16 -9.95 0.39 34.00
C ILE A 16 -11.21 0.44 33.13
N LEU A 17 -11.67 -0.72 32.66
CA LEU A 17 -12.87 -0.82 31.84
C LEU A 17 -14.16 -0.48 32.62
N ALA A 18 -14.22 -0.80 33.91
CA ALA A 18 -15.34 -0.42 34.77
C ALA A 18 -15.34 1.09 35.05
N GLU A 19 -14.19 1.64 35.45
CA GLU A 19 -14.00 3.06 35.70
C GLU A 19 -14.30 3.92 34.46
N PHE A 20 -13.82 3.49 33.29
CA PHE A 20 -14.18 4.12 32.01
C PHE A 20 -15.70 4.10 31.78
N GLY A 21 -16.37 3.00 32.10
CA GLY A 21 -17.82 2.88 31.96
C GLY A 21 -18.60 3.76 32.94
N GLU A 22 -18.10 3.92 34.16
CA GLU A 22 -18.68 4.82 35.17
C GLU A 22 -18.55 6.29 34.76
N ILE A 23 -17.38 6.70 34.25
CA ILE A 23 -17.13 8.08 33.81
C ILE A 23 -17.92 8.42 32.54
N THR A 24 -17.94 7.51 31.56
CA THR A 24 -18.57 7.78 30.25
C THR A 24 -20.06 7.43 30.19
N GLY A 25 -20.57 6.69 31.18
CA GLY A 25 -21.92 6.09 31.13
C GLY A 25 -22.06 4.94 30.13
N LEU A 26 -20.96 4.49 29.50
CA LEU A 26 -20.98 3.41 28.51
C LEU A 26 -20.81 2.04 29.18
N LYS A 27 -21.52 1.02 28.66
CA LYS A 27 -21.36 -0.37 29.09
C LYS A 27 -20.74 -1.23 28.01
N ILE A 28 -19.80 -2.08 28.42
CA ILE A 28 -19.11 -3.01 27.52
C ILE A 28 -20.00 -4.22 27.25
N ASN A 29 -20.17 -4.53 25.97
CA ASN A 29 -20.87 -5.74 25.56
C ASN A 29 -19.94 -6.96 25.67
N MET A 30 -20.03 -7.69 26.77
CA MET A 30 -19.22 -8.89 27.02
C MET A 30 -19.47 -10.04 26.03
N GLN A 31 -20.61 -10.05 25.34
CA GLN A 31 -20.89 -11.06 24.31
C GLN A 31 -20.17 -10.78 22.99
N LYS A 32 -19.93 -9.49 22.68
CA LYS A 32 -19.17 -9.06 21.49
C LYS A 32 -17.67 -8.99 21.76
N SER A 33 -17.25 -8.76 23.01
CA SER A 33 -15.85 -8.73 23.40
C SER A 33 -15.26 -10.14 23.50
N THR A 34 -14.04 -10.30 22.99
CA THR A 34 -13.34 -11.58 22.96
C THR A 34 -11.89 -11.42 23.39
N ILE A 35 -11.31 -12.49 23.92
CA ILE A 35 -9.90 -12.54 24.33
C ILE A 35 -9.19 -13.57 23.46
N SER A 36 -8.08 -13.17 22.87
CA SER A 36 -7.16 -14.08 22.18
C SER A 36 -5.94 -14.35 23.06
N PHE A 37 -5.47 -15.60 22.99
CA PHE A 37 -4.33 -16.07 23.78
C PHE A 37 -3.19 -16.50 22.87
N SER A 38 -1.96 -16.35 23.37
CA SER A 38 -0.79 -16.97 22.73
C SER A 38 -0.94 -18.50 22.69
N PRO A 39 -0.44 -19.19 21.65
CA PRO A 39 -0.58 -20.64 21.51
C PRO A 39 -0.10 -21.42 22.73
N HIS A 40 0.99 -20.96 23.37
CA HIS A 40 1.70 -21.65 24.44
C HIS A 40 1.06 -21.52 25.84
N ILE A 41 -0.07 -20.83 25.97
CA ILE A 41 -0.72 -20.64 27.28
C ILE A 41 -1.52 -21.91 27.66
N PRO A 42 -1.33 -22.47 28.88
CA PRO A 42 -2.02 -23.67 29.32
C PRO A 42 -3.53 -23.44 29.47
N HIS A 43 -4.33 -24.47 29.18
CA HIS A 43 -5.80 -24.38 29.15
C HIS A 43 -6.39 -23.92 30.49
N ARG A 44 -5.85 -24.40 31.62
CA ARG A 44 -6.27 -24.00 32.97
C ARG A 44 -6.11 -22.48 33.17
N LEU A 45 -4.99 -21.92 32.74
CA LEU A 45 -4.75 -20.48 32.83
C LEU A 45 -5.70 -19.70 31.91
N LYS A 46 -5.93 -20.17 30.67
CA LYS A 46 -6.91 -19.55 29.76
C LYS A 46 -8.29 -19.46 30.42
N HIS A 47 -8.78 -20.56 30.99
CA HIS A 47 -10.07 -20.61 31.65
C HIS A 47 -10.14 -19.64 32.83
N TRP A 48 -9.09 -19.61 33.66
CA TRP A 48 -9.01 -18.68 34.78
C TRP A 48 -9.04 -17.21 34.32
N LEU A 49 -8.25 -16.84 33.31
CA LEU A 49 -8.23 -15.47 32.78
C LEU A 49 -9.57 -15.08 32.15
N THR A 50 -10.23 -16.00 31.43
CA THR A 50 -11.58 -15.74 30.90
C THR A 50 -12.61 -15.53 31.98
N SER A 51 -12.50 -16.22 33.13
CA SER A 51 -13.43 -16.06 34.25
C SER A 51 -13.32 -14.67 34.90
N ILE A 52 -12.09 -14.14 34.99
CA ILE A 52 -11.81 -12.81 35.54
C ILE A 52 -12.41 -11.72 34.64
N LEU A 53 -12.16 -11.80 33.33
CA LEU A 53 -12.58 -10.79 32.37
C LEU A 53 -14.04 -10.96 31.89
N ARG A 54 -14.66 -12.12 32.13
CA ARG A 54 -16.01 -12.49 31.70
C ARG A 54 -16.24 -12.37 30.18
N MET A 55 -15.21 -12.63 29.38
CA MET A 55 -15.27 -12.60 27.92
C MET A 55 -14.95 -13.98 27.34
N LYS A 56 -15.46 -14.25 26.13
CA LYS A 56 -15.21 -15.54 25.44
C LYS A 56 -13.79 -15.61 24.91
N ALA A 57 -13.13 -16.76 25.10
CA ALA A 57 -11.88 -17.05 24.41
C ALA A 57 -12.15 -17.25 22.92
N ALA A 58 -11.38 -16.57 22.07
CA ALA A 58 -11.41 -16.75 20.63
C ALA A 58 -10.01 -17.15 20.13
N PRO A 59 -9.92 -18.00 19.09
CA PRO A 59 -8.63 -18.38 18.50
C PRO A 59 -7.93 -17.21 17.81
N THR A 60 -8.66 -16.14 17.50
CA THR A 60 -8.18 -14.93 16.84
C THR A 60 -8.61 -13.70 17.64
N GLY A 61 -8.00 -12.53 17.38
CA GLY A 61 -8.33 -11.28 18.05
C GLY A 61 -9.71 -10.70 17.69
N GLY A 62 -10.64 -11.52 17.22
CA GLY A 62 -11.95 -11.12 16.75
C GLY A 62 -11.94 -10.53 15.32
N ARG A 63 -13.11 -10.09 14.87
CA ARG A 63 -13.29 -9.38 13.59
C ARG A 63 -13.29 -7.87 13.86
N TYR A 64 -12.35 -7.16 13.24
CA TYR A 64 -12.23 -5.71 13.29
C TYR A 64 -12.36 -5.13 11.88
N LEU A 65 -13.31 -4.20 11.69
CA LEU A 65 -13.60 -3.55 10.41
C LEU A 65 -13.75 -4.53 9.22
N GLY A 66 -14.35 -5.70 9.48
CA GLY A 66 -14.57 -6.72 8.45
C GLY A 66 -13.42 -7.73 8.28
N MET A 67 -12.25 -7.47 8.86
CA MET A 67 -11.11 -8.39 8.81
C MET A 67 -10.87 -9.06 10.16
N GLN A 68 -10.44 -10.32 10.14
CA GLN A 68 -10.07 -11.01 11.38
C GLN A 68 -8.66 -10.59 11.80
N LEU A 69 -8.49 -10.21 13.07
CA LEU A 69 -7.20 -9.85 13.63
C LEU A 69 -6.41 -11.11 13.96
N TYR A 70 -5.30 -11.30 13.27
CA TYR A 70 -4.35 -12.38 13.54
C TYR A 70 -3.07 -11.80 14.11
N GLY A 71 -2.52 -12.46 15.15
CA GLY A 71 -1.16 -12.17 15.61
C GLY A 71 -0.08 -12.69 14.66
N CYS A 72 -0.45 -13.58 13.73
CA CYS A 72 0.44 -14.26 12.78
C CYS A 72 -0.12 -14.18 11.35
N ARG A 73 0.48 -14.94 10.42
CA ARG A 73 0.00 -15.07 9.05
C ARG A 73 -1.48 -15.50 9.03
N PRO A 74 -2.37 -14.80 8.29
CA PRO A 74 -3.76 -15.20 8.19
C PRO A 74 -3.87 -16.58 7.54
N PRO A 75 -4.69 -17.49 8.11
CA PRO A 75 -4.91 -18.81 7.52
C PRO A 75 -5.73 -18.69 6.24
N ARG A 76 -5.64 -19.74 5.41
CA ARG A 76 -6.34 -19.84 4.12
C ARG A 76 -7.84 -19.54 4.21
N VAL A 77 -8.49 -20.00 5.27
CA VAL A 77 -9.93 -19.81 5.54
C VAL A 77 -10.34 -18.34 5.54
N VAL A 78 -9.44 -17.41 5.91
CA VAL A 78 -9.74 -15.97 5.89
C VAL A 78 -9.93 -15.49 4.47
N PHE A 79 -9.03 -15.88 3.58
CA PHE A 79 -9.08 -15.48 2.18
C PHE A 79 -10.24 -16.15 1.45
N GLU A 80 -10.57 -17.40 1.79
CA GLU A 80 -11.76 -18.08 1.28
C GLU A 80 -13.03 -17.32 1.65
N LYS A 81 -13.19 -16.86 2.89
CA LYS A 81 -14.32 -16.01 3.29
C LYS A 81 -14.41 -14.70 2.51
N VAL A 82 -13.28 -14.11 2.13
CA VAL A 82 -13.29 -12.90 1.28
C VAL A 82 -13.75 -13.23 -0.13
N LEU A 83 -13.29 -14.34 -0.70
CA LEU A 83 -13.74 -14.83 -2.01
C LEU A 83 -15.25 -15.13 -1.99
N ASP A 84 -15.74 -15.78 -0.93
CA ASP A 84 -17.16 -16.05 -0.73
C ASP A 84 -17.97 -14.76 -0.61
N SER A 85 -17.45 -13.76 0.10
CA SER A 85 -18.09 -12.45 0.21
C SER A 85 -18.18 -11.75 -1.15
N MET A 86 -17.14 -11.85 -1.98
CA MET A 86 -17.15 -11.33 -3.34
C MET A 86 -18.17 -12.07 -4.21
N LEU A 87 -18.23 -13.40 -4.12
CA LEU A 87 -19.22 -14.23 -4.79
C LEU A 87 -20.65 -13.88 -4.41
N GLN A 88 -20.94 -13.79 -3.12
CA GLN A 88 -22.27 -13.43 -2.59
C GLN A 88 -22.71 -12.05 -3.06
N ARG A 89 -21.78 -11.11 -3.23
CA ARG A 89 -22.08 -9.78 -3.80
C ARG A 89 -22.35 -9.82 -5.30
N LEU A 90 -21.74 -10.75 -6.04
CA LEU A 90 -21.92 -10.89 -7.48
C LEU A 90 -23.18 -11.70 -7.85
N GLN A 91 -23.52 -12.73 -7.07
CA GLN A 91 -24.60 -13.68 -7.36
C GLN A 91 -25.96 -13.03 -7.65
N PRO A 92 -26.48 -12.05 -6.86
CA PRO A 92 -27.76 -11.42 -7.15
C PRO A 92 -27.80 -10.70 -8.50
N TRP A 93 -26.64 -10.24 -8.97
CA TRP A 93 -26.51 -9.56 -10.26
C TRP A 93 -26.34 -10.52 -11.43
N MET A 94 -25.94 -11.78 -11.17
CA MET A 94 -25.85 -12.81 -12.22
C MET A 94 -27.24 -13.24 -12.71
N MET A 95 -28.24 -13.27 -11.84
CA MET A 95 -29.62 -13.64 -12.19
C MET A 95 -30.39 -12.52 -12.91
N ARG A 96 -29.88 -11.29 -12.90
CA ARG A 96 -30.47 -10.16 -13.62
C ARG A 96 -29.88 -10.06 -15.02
N PHE A 97 -30.71 -9.78 -16.03
CA PHE A 97 -30.27 -9.53 -17.42
C PHE A 97 -29.51 -8.21 -17.54
N LEU A 98 -28.30 -8.16 -16.99
CA LEU A 98 -27.39 -7.03 -17.13
C LEU A 98 -26.66 -7.12 -18.46
N SER A 99 -26.64 -6.01 -19.20
CA SER A 99 -25.69 -5.81 -20.29
C SER A 99 -24.23 -5.87 -19.82
N LEU A 100 -23.31 -6.12 -20.75
CA LEU A 100 -21.86 -6.11 -20.50
C LEU A 100 -21.38 -4.83 -19.78
N ALA A 101 -21.80 -3.65 -20.24
CA ALA A 101 -21.48 -2.38 -19.60
C ALA A 101 -21.96 -2.32 -18.14
N GLY A 102 -23.20 -2.79 -17.88
CA GLY A 102 -23.75 -2.88 -16.53
C GLY A 102 -22.96 -3.82 -15.63
N ARG A 103 -22.54 -4.98 -16.15
CA ARG A 103 -21.68 -5.93 -15.41
C ARG A 103 -20.31 -5.33 -15.11
N ALA A 104 -19.71 -4.62 -16.05
CA ALA A 104 -18.43 -3.95 -15.81
C ALA A 104 -18.55 -2.90 -14.68
N ILE A 105 -19.67 -2.15 -14.62
CA ILE A 105 -19.92 -1.19 -13.52
C ILE A 105 -20.06 -1.90 -12.18
N VAL A 106 -20.84 -2.99 -12.12
CA VAL A 106 -21.00 -3.79 -10.88
C VAL A 106 -19.66 -4.39 -10.42
N LEU A 107 -18.82 -4.85 -11.36
CA LEU A 107 -17.48 -5.29 -11.00
C LEU A 107 -16.66 -4.16 -10.42
N LYS A 108 -16.62 -2.98 -11.05
CA LYS A 108 -15.85 -1.84 -10.52
C LYS A 108 -16.22 -1.51 -9.08
N SER A 109 -17.51 -1.47 -8.74
CA SER A 109 -17.95 -1.16 -7.38
C SER A 109 -17.55 -2.23 -6.36
N ILE A 110 -17.59 -3.51 -6.73
CA ILE A 110 -17.16 -4.61 -5.85
C ILE A 110 -15.64 -4.61 -5.67
N ILE A 111 -14.88 -4.39 -6.75
CA ILE A 111 -13.42 -4.33 -6.72
C ILE A 111 -12.92 -3.18 -5.83
N GLN A 112 -13.58 -2.01 -5.92
CA GLN A 112 -13.25 -0.83 -5.11
C GLN A 112 -13.54 -1.01 -3.62
N THR A 113 -14.43 -1.93 -3.23
CA THR A 113 -14.86 -2.08 -1.83
C THR A 113 -14.18 -3.25 -1.13
N ILE A 114 -14.12 -4.44 -1.74
CA ILE A 114 -13.66 -5.66 -1.07
C ILE A 114 -12.16 -5.93 -1.30
N PRO A 115 -11.67 -6.19 -2.53
CA PRO A 115 -10.24 -6.41 -2.78
C PRO A 115 -9.37 -5.23 -2.36
N LEU A 116 -9.78 -4.00 -2.70
CA LEU A 116 -8.99 -2.80 -2.41
C LEU A 116 -8.78 -2.61 -0.89
N TYR A 117 -9.83 -2.81 -0.09
CA TYR A 117 -9.71 -2.81 1.37
C TYR A 117 -8.76 -3.92 1.85
N LEU A 118 -8.91 -5.16 1.35
CA LEU A 118 -8.06 -6.27 1.75
C LEU A 118 -6.56 -6.01 1.45
N PHE A 119 -6.25 -5.47 0.26
CA PHE A 119 -4.89 -5.14 -0.15
C PHE A 119 -4.26 -4.03 0.71
N HIS A 120 -5.07 -3.12 1.26
CA HIS A 120 -4.57 -2.08 2.16
C HIS A 120 -4.15 -2.61 3.52
N VAL A 121 -4.83 -3.63 4.06
CA VAL A 121 -4.62 -4.07 5.44
C VAL A 121 -3.72 -5.31 5.54
N THR A 122 -3.66 -6.15 4.49
CA THR A 122 -2.89 -7.40 4.53
C THR A 122 -2.21 -7.74 3.21
N TRP A 123 -1.14 -8.52 3.30
CA TRP A 123 -0.63 -9.24 2.15
C TRP A 123 -1.61 -10.30 1.69
N VAL A 124 -1.84 -10.36 0.39
CA VAL A 124 -2.75 -11.32 -0.22
C VAL A 124 -1.95 -12.27 -1.12
N PRO A 125 -2.01 -13.60 -0.91
CA PRO A 125 -1.34 -14.58 -1.76
C PRO A 125 -1.82 -14.55 -3.21
N ASP A 126 -0.95 -14.97 -4.15
CA ASP A 126 -1.27 -14.99 -5.59
C ASP A 126 -2.49 -15.84 -5.93
N TRP A 127 -2.63 -17.02 -5.33
CA TRP A 127 -3.80 -17.89 -5.56
C TRP A 127 -5.15 -17.21 -5.24
N VAL A 128 -5.17 -16.30 -4.26
CA VAL A 128 -6.38 -15.56 -3.87
C VAL A 128 -6.71 -14.54 -4.97
N VAL A 129 -5.70 -13.79 -5.38
CA VAL A 129 -5.77 -12.77 -6.41
C VAL A 129 -6.20 -13.39 -7.76
N GLU A 130 -5.64 -14.54 -8.12
CA GLU A 130 -6.05 -15.31 -9.29
C GLU A 130 -7.50 -15.77 -9.21
N LYS A 131 -7.94 -16.24 -8.04
CA LYS A 131 -9.36 -16.58 -7.82
C LYS A 131 -10.25 -15.34 -7.91
N MET A 132 -9.85 -14.18 -7.39
CA MET A 132 -10.61 -12.93 -7.55
C MET A 132 -10.76 -12.54 -9.02
N ASP A 133 -9.67 -12.63 -9.81
CA ASP A 133 -9.73 -12.41 -11.26
C ASP A 133 -10.63 -13.43 -11.96
N MET A 134 -10.59 -14.71 -11.56
CA MET A 134 -11.46 -15.76 -12.09
C MET A 134 -12.94 -15.45 -11.84
N LEU A 135 -13.29 -15.01 -10.64
CA LEU A 135 -14.65 -14.60 -10.29
C LEU A 135 -15.11 -13.40 -11.12
N ALA A 136 -14.24 -12.39 -11.28
CA ALA A 136 -14.52 -11.22 -12.09
C ALA A 136 -14.75 -11.57 -13.56
N ARG A 137 -13.90 -12.43 -14.15
CA ARG A 137 -14.05 -12.94 -15.52
C ARG A 137 -15.34 -13.73 -15.69
N ARG A 138 -15.65 -14.65 -14.76
CA ARG A 138 -16.86 -15.46 -14.81
C ARG A 138 -18.11 -14.60 -14.75
N PHE A 139 -18.11 -13.56 -13.92
CA PHE A 139 -19.24 -12.62 -13.84
C PHE A 139 -19.37 -11.76 -15.10
N LEU A 140 -18.26 -11.23 -15.63
CA LEU A 140 -18.30 -10.37 -16.82
C LEU A 140 -18.86 -11.13 -18.03
N TRP A 141 -18.32 -12.32 -18.28
CA TRP A 141 -18.57 -13.10 -19.50
C TRP A 141 -19.67 -14.16 -19.35
N GLY A 142 -19.99 -14.61 -18.14
CA GLY A 142 -20.92 -15.72 -17.91
C GLY A 142 -22.37 -15.37 -18.24
N SER A 143 -23.14 -16.30 -18.81
CA SER A 143 -24.59 -16.12 -18.94
C SER A 143 -25.28 -16.48 -17.61
N GLY A 144 -26.44 -15.88 -17.32
CA GLY A 144 -27.13 -16.01 -16.03
C GLY A 144 -27.45 -17.46 -15.58
N ASN A 145 -27.40 -18.42 -16.51
CA ASN A 145 -27.65 -19.85 -16.25
C ASN A 145 -26.37 -20.69 -16.25
N GLN A 146 -25.49 -20.50 -15.26
CA GLN A 146 -24.32 -21.35 -14.94
C GLN A 146 -23.37 -21.76 -16.10
N SER A 147 -23.62 -21.33 -17.33
CA SER A 147 -22.88 -21.72 -18.53
C SER A 147 -21.58 -20.94 -18.59
N LYS A 148 -20.52 -21.63 -19.02
CA LYS A 148 -19.23 -21.00 -19.29
C LYS A 148 -19.42 -20.10 -20.51
N GLY A 149 -19.65 -18.81 -20.27
CA GLY A 149 -19.74 -17.83 -21.35
C GLY A 149 -18.41 -17.68 -22.07
N ILE A 150 -18.46 -17.37 -23.37
CA ILE A 150 -17.27 -17.22 -24.21
C ILE A 150 -16.52 -15.94 -23.80
N HIS A 151 -15.21 -16.06 -23.62
CA HIS A 151 -14.32 -14.93 -23.38
C HIS A 151 -13.95 -14.27 -24.71
N TYR A 152 -14.70 -13.24 -25.13
CA TYR A 152 -14.48 -12.57 -26.42
C TYR A 152 -13.19 -11.74 -26.48
N VAL A 153 -12.72 -11.24 -25.34
CA VAL A 153 -11.53 -10.38 -25.25
C VAL A 153 -10.64 -10.88 -24.12
N SER A 154 -9.32 -10.87 -24.34
CA SER A 154 -8.34 -11.24 -23.32
C SER A 154 -8.47 -10.37 -22.07
N TRP A 155 -8.25 -10.97 -20.90
CA TRP A 155 -8.36 -10.23 -19.62
C TRP A 155 -7.36 -9.08 -19.53
N ASP A 156 -6.19 -9.25 -20.13
CA ASP A 156 -5.15 -8.21 -20.18
C ASP A 156 -5.63 -6.96 -20.90
N LYS A 157 -6.36 -7.09 -22.02
CA LYS A 157 -6.95 -5.95 -22.72
C LYS A 157 -8.12 -5.35 -21.93
N VAL A 158 -8.96 -6.20 -21.32
CA VAL A 158 -10.11 -5.75 -20.50
C VAL A 158 -9.69 -4.88 -19.31
N THR A 159 -8.59 -5.24 -18.66
CA THR A 159 -8.09 -4.57 -17.44
C THR A 159 -7.25 -3.31 -17.70
N ARG A 160 -7.17 -2.87 -18.96
CA ARG A 160 -6.56 -1.58 -19.30
C ARG A 160 -7.49 -0.42 -19.04
N SER A 161 -6.90 0.77 -19.03
CA SER A 161 -7.67 2.01 -18.95
C SER A 161 -8.57 2.16 -20.19
N THR A 162 -9.69 2.88 -20.04
CA THR A 162 -10.56 3.20 -21.20
C THR A 162 -9.82 3.99 -22.27
N LYS A 163 -8.83 4.80 -21.87
CA LYS A 163 -7.97 5.54 -22.80
C LYS A 163 -7.10 4.63 -23.68
N GLU A 164 -6.85 3.40 -23.25
CA GLU A 164 -6.09 2.36 -23.96
C GLU A 164 -7.00 1.26 -24.54
N GLY A 165 -8.30 1.51 -24.65
CA GLY A 165 -9.24 0.55 -25.24
C GLY A 165 -9.69 -0.59 -24.31
N GLY A 166 -9.39 -0.49 -23.00
CA GLY A 166 -9.90 -1.43 -22.00
C GLY A 166 -11.23 -1.00 -21.38
N LEU A 167 -11.80 -1.83 -20.50
CA LEU A 167 -13.02 -1.52 -19.77
C LEU A 167 -12.75 -0.71 -18.49
N GLY A 168 -11.50 -0.42 -18.15
CA GLY A 168 -11.11 0.21 -16.90
C GLY A 168 -11.33 -0.67 -15.68
N LEU A 169 -11.32 -2.00 -15.87
CA LEU A 169 -11.27 -2.96 -14.77
C LEU A 169 -9.82 -3.13 -14.30
N TYR A 170 -9.62 -3.72 -13.12
CA TYR A 170 -8.28 -3.92 -12.58
C TYR A 170 -7.91 -5.41 -12.59
N ARG A 171 -6.69 -5.72 -13.03
CA ARG A 171 -6.05 -7.01 -12.78
C ARG A 171 -5.65 -7.05 -11.33
N MET A 172 -6.14 -8.04 -10.59
CA MET A 172 -6.03 -8.07 -9.13
C MET A 172 -4.56 -8.06 -8.65
N ALA A 173 -3.68 -8.75 -9.37
CA ALA A 173 -2.26 -8.86 -8.99
C ALA A 173 -1.56 -7.50 -9.09
N THR A 174 -1.77 -6.83 -10.22
CA THR A 174 -1.24 -5.50 -10.48
C THR A 174 -1.84 -4.48 -9.51
N LEU A 175 -3.13 -4.59 -9.18
CA LEU A 175 -3.78 -3.72 -8.20
C LEU A 175 -3.21 -3.90 -6.79
N ARG A 176 -3.00 -5.14 -6.34
CA ARG A 176 -2.36 -5.44 -5.05
C ARG A 176 -0.97 -4.79 -4.98
N ASN A 177 -0.16 -4.94 -6.02
CA ASN A 177 1.19 -4.38 -6.06
C ASN A 177 1.15 -2.85 -6.08
N ALA A 178 0.23 -2.24 -6.86
CA ALA A 178 0.06 -0.79 -6.90
C ALA A 178 -0.35 -0.21 -5.54
N VAL A 179 -1.26 -0.89 -4.82
CA VAL A 179 -1.66 -0.51 -3.46
C VAL A 179 -0.47 -0.59 -2.50
N ALA A 180 0.35 -1.65 -2.60
CA ALA A 180 1.54 -1.81 -1.77
C ALA A 180 2.58 -0.70 -2.04
N ILE A 181 2.82 -0.34 -3.31
CA ILE A 181 3.73 0.76 -3.69
C ILE A 181 3.23 2.09 -3.15
N LYS A 182 1.93 2.38 -3.32
CA LYS A 182 1.34 3.58 -2.76
C LYS A 182 1.50 3.63 -1.23
N ARG A 183 1.37 2.48 -0.56
CA ARG A 183 1.54 2.40 0.90
C ARG A 183 3.00 2.58 1.33
N ALA A 184 3.95 2.06 0.56
CA ALA A 184 5.37 2.29 0.78
C ALA A 184 5.72 3.78 0.62
N PHE A 185 5.15 4.46 -0.37
CA PHE A 185 5.28 5.92 -0.50
C PHE A 185 4.68 6.68 0.69
N GLN A 186 3.48 6.30 1.14
CA GLN A 186 2.87 6.90 2.34
C GLN A 186 3.73 6.71 3.59
N LEU A 187 4.46 5.58 3.69
CA LEU A 187 5.38 5.34 4.80
C LEU A 187 6.56 6.33 4.81
N LEU A 188 7.01 6.75 3.62
CA LEU A 188 8.05 7.78 3.47
C LEU A 188 7.51 9.17 3.79
N GLN A 189 6.31 9.49 3.31
CA GLN A 189 5.72 10.82 3.44
C GLN A 189 5.25 11.13 4.87
N ASP A 190 4.53 10.21 5.52
CA ASP A 190 3.90 10.42 6.83
C ASP A 190 4.70 9.76 7.96
N SER A 191 5.96 10.17 8.15
CA SER A 191 6.84 9.63 9.21
C SER A 191 6.29 9.79 10.63
N HIS A 192 5.39 10.76 10.86
CA HIS A 192 4.78 11.05 12.17
C HIS A 192 3.50 10.28 12.46
N SER A 193 2.94 9.56 11.48
CA SER A 193 1.73 8.78 11.72
C SER A 193 2.02 7.60 12.67
N LEU A 194 1.07 7.24 13.53
CA LEU A 194 1.28 6.17 14.53
C LEU A 194 1.74 4.85 13.90
N TRP A 195 1.19 4.49 12.74
CA TRP A 195 1.53 3.24 12.07
C TRP A 195 2.94 3.28 11.46
N SER A 196 3.38 4.42 10.93
CA SER A 196 4.74 4.57 10.40
C SER A 196 5.76 4.58 11.52
N HIS A 197 5.46 5.27 12.63
CA HIS A 197 6.30 5.27 13.82
C HIS A 197 6.47 3.86 14.40
N VAL A 198 5.39 3.10 14.54
CA VAL A 198 5.45 1.70 15.01
C VAL A 198 6.31 0.84 14.07
N ILE A 199 6.20 1.01 12.76
CA ILE A 199 7.01 0.28 11.78
C ILE A 199 8.49 0.68 11.88
N GLN A 200 8.79 1.98 11.91
CA GLN A 200 10.15 2.50 12.03
C GLN A 200 10.85 2.00 13.29
N VAL A 201 10.18 2.08 14.44
CA VAL A 201 10.73 1.61 15.72
C VAL A 201 10.90 0.09 15.71
N LYS A 202 9.89 -0.65 15.23
CA LYS A 202 9.93 -2.12 15.21
C LYS A 202 11.08 -2.67 14.36
N TYR A 203 11.30 -2.09 13.18
CA TYR A 203 12.31 -2.55 12.24
C TYR A 203 13.61 -1.74 12.30
N LYS A 204 13.71 -0.77 13.21
CA LYS A 204 14.85 0.16 13.32
C LYS A 204 15.18 0.83 11.98
N TRP A 205 14.15 1.19 11.23
CA TRP A 205 14.31 1.81 9.91
C TRP A 205 14.41 3.32 10.02
N ASN A 206 15.42 3.90 9.37
CA ASN A 206 15.77 5.32 9.42
C ASN A 206 14.95 6.21 8.45
N GLY A 207 14.02 5.63 7.69
CA GLY A 207 13.23 6.36 6.70
C GLY A 207 13.89 6.48 5.32
N ASN A 208 15.08 5.89 5.11
CA ASN A 208 15.73 5.87 3.80
C ASN A 208 15.20 4.69 2.96
N PRO A 209 14.57 4.91 1.79
CA PRO A 209 14.03 3.85 0.94
C PRO A 209 15.11 2.94 0.32
N TRP A 210 16.37 3.38 0.32
CA TRP A 210 17.50 2.63 -0.23
C TRP A 210 18.19 1.74 0.81
N GLU A 211 17.96 1.97 2.10
CA GLU A 211 18.56 1.25 3.23
C GLU A 211 17.48 0.50 4.02
N LEU A 212 16.96 -0.57 3.45
CA LEU A 212 15.94 -1.40 4.11
C LEU A 212 16.62 -2.40 5.07
N PRO A 213 16.25 -2.42 6.36
CA PRO A 213 16.80 -3.37 7.32
C PRO A 213 16.37 -4.80 6.97
N ASN A 214 17.36 -5.68 6.81
CA ASN A 214 17.10 -7.10 6.57
C ASN A 214 16.69 -7.77 7.90
N CYS A 215 15.43 -8.20 7.98
CA CYS A 215 14.85 -8.76 9.20
C CYS A 215 14.42 -10.21 8.98
N ASN A 216 15.11 -11.15 9.62
CA ASN A 216 14.83 -12.60 9.53
C ASN A 216 13.39 -12.96 9.96
N SER A 217 12.83 -12.24 10.93
CA SER A 217 11.48 -12.43 11.48
C SER A 217 10.53 -11.27 11.15
N SER A 218 10.51 -10.85 9.88
CA SER A 218 9.64 -9.76 9.40
C SER A 218 8.14 -10.11 9.37
N SER A 219 7.30 -9.15 9.75
CA SER A 219 5.86 -9.27 9.56
C SER A 219 5.52 -9.30 8.07
N MET A 220 4.38 -9.92 7.73
CA MET A 220 3.97 -10.03 6.33
C MET A 220 3.78 -8.66 5.68
N LEU A 221 3.25 -7.69 6.44
CA LEU A 221 3.10 -6.31 5.99
C LEU A 221 4.46 -5.66 5.67
N TRP A 222 5.49 -5.93 6.48
CA TRP A 222 6.84 -5.41 6.20
C TRP A 222 7.42 -6.01 4.92
N LYS A 223 7.27 -7.33 4.71
CA LYS A 223 7.70 -7.97 3.45
C LYS A 223 7.01 -7.37 2.23
N CYS A 224 5.72 -7.02 2.32
CA CYS A 224 5.03 -6.28 1.24
C CYS A 224 5.68 -4.94 0.97
N ILE A 225 5.91 -4.18 2.05
CA ILE A 225 6.46 -2.82 1.94
C ILE A 225 7.87 -2.89 1.37
N GLU A 226 8.69 -3.84 1.82
CA GLU A 226 10.05 -4.05 1.33
C GLU A 226 10.06 -4.31 -0.19
N GLN A 227 9.26 -5.26 -0.66
CA GLN A 227 9.12 -5.55 -2.09
C GLN A 227 8.59 -4.35 -2.88
N ALA A 228 7.57 -3.67 -2.34
CA ALA A 228 6.99 -2.51 -2.98
C ALA A 228 7.95 -1.29 -2.99
N MET A 229 8.79 -1.15 -1.96
CA MET A 229 9.78 -0.09 -1.83
C MET A 229 10.86 -0.21 -2.90
N GLN A 230 11.20 -1.44 -3.33
CA GLN A 230 12.16 -1.65 -4.42
C GLN A 230 11.71 -0.98 -5.73
N VAL A 231 10.41 -0.93 -5.97
CA VAL A 231 9.81 -0.22 -7.12
C VAL A 231 9.64 1.25 -6.77
N ALA A 232 9.02 1.56 -5.62
CA ALA A 232 8.72 2.95 -5.22
C ALA A 232 9.96 3.84 -5.23
N ARG A 233 11.10 3.37 -4.72
CA ARG A 233 12.36 4.13 -4.65
C ARG A 233 12.87 4.64 -6.01
N MET A 234 12.51 3.98 -7.11
CA MET A 234 12.90 4.40 -8.46
C MET A 234 12.12 5.63 -8.95
N HIS A 235 11.00 5.95 -8.30
CA HIS A 235 10.11 7.06 -8.65
C HIS A 235 10.03 8.13 -7.55
N CYS A 236 10.67 7.89 -6.41
CA CYS A 236 10.62 8.77 -5.24
C CYS A 236 11.89 9.60 -5.13
N ARG A 237 11.75 10.91 -4.97
CA ARG A 237 12.84 11.81 -4.61
C ARG A 237 12.47 12.67 -3.42
N MET A 238 13.45 13.09 -2.64
CA MET A 238 13.27 14.05 -1.57
C MET A 238 13.21 15.45 -2.16
N GLN A 239 12.12 16.16 -1.88
CA GLN A 239 12.12 17.61 -1.96
C GLN A 239 12.83 18.15 -0.73
N LEU A 240 13.93 18.82 -0.98
CA LEU A 240 14.50 19.71 0.00
C LEU A 240 13.64 20.96 -0.01
N ASP A 241 12.84 21.12 1.04
CA ASP A 241 12.35 22.45 1.37
C ASP A 241 13.20 23.03 2.51
N ASP A 242 13.76 22.23 3.42
CA ASP A 242 14.54 22.70 4.57
C ASP A 242 16.07 22.55 4.38
N LEU A 243 16.86 23.43 5.02
CA LEU A 243 18.32 23.33 5.20
C LEU A 243 18.71 22.29 6.26
N SER A 244 17.79 21.41 6.64
CA SER A 244 18.04 20.29 7.53
C SER A 244 19.22 19.40 7.08
N MET A 245 19.82 18.70 8.03
CA MET A 245 20.87 17.70 7.79
C MET A 245 20.34 16.56 6.91
N VAL A 246 20.52 16.70 5.59
CA VAL A 246 20.27 15.69 4.57
C VAL A 246 21.62 15.33 3.98
N ASP A 247 21.96 14.05 4.04
CA ASP A 247 23.17 13.51 3.47
C ASP A 247 23.13 13.68 1.94
N VAL A 248 24.08 14.44 1.41
CA VAL A 248 24.21 14.76 -0.02
C VAL A 248 24.39 13.49 -0.86
N ILE A 249 25.06 12.47 -0.31
CA ILE A 249 25.54 11.31 -1.05
C ILE A 249 24.56 10.14 -0.94
N ARG A 250 24.01 9.90 0.26
CA ARG A 250 23.14 8.74 0.54
C ARG A 250 21.65 9.02 0.34
N SER A 251 21.25 10.28 0.26
CA SER A 251 19.84 10.65 0.09
C SER A 251 19.50 10.91 -1.38
N PRO A 252 18.34 10.45 -1.87
CA PRO A 252 17.88 10.72 -3.24
C PRO A 252 17.20 12.11 -3.31
N TRP A 253 17.98 13.19 -3.22
CA TRP A 253 17.45 14.57 -3.22
C TRP A 253 17.56 15.27 -4.59
N LEU A 254 18.61 14.98 -5.37
CA LEU A 254 18.76 15.46 -6.74
C LEU A 254 17.88 14.69 -7.72
N TRP A 255 17.94 13.37 -7.60
CA TRP A 255 17.22 12.41 -8.43
C TRP A 255 16.63 11.30 -7.55
N THR A 256 15.93 10.36 -8.17
CA THR A 256 15.36 9.19 -7.49
C THR A 256 16.44 8.25 -6.95
N VAL A 257 17.62 8.24 -7.58
CA VAL A 257 18.78 7.44 -7.17
C VAL A 257 19.80 8.32 -6.40
N PRO A 258 20.27 7.89 -5.21
CA PRO A 258 21.31 8.58 -4.47
C PRO A 258 22.64 8.59 -5.22
N LEU A 259 23.45 9.62 -5.00
CA LEU A 259 24.77 9.78 -5.64
C LEU A 259 25.66 8.55 -5.41
N SER A 260 25.69 8.02 -4.19
CA SER A 260 26.46 6.82 -3.80
C SER A 260 26.21 5.58 -4.66
N ARG A 261 25.07 5.49 -5.35
CA ARG A 261 24.70 4.33 -6.17
C ARG A 261 24.92 4.53 -7.65
N ILE A 262 25.35 5.72 -8.05
CA ILE A 262 25.62 6.04 -9.44
C ILE A 262 27.09 5.66 -9.71
N PRO A 263 27.38 4.91 -10.79
CA PRO A 263 28.71 4.37 -11.06
C PRO A 263 29.66 5.47 -11.56
N THR A 264 29.95 6.44 -10.71
CA THR A 264 30.89 7.55 -10.95
C THR A 264 31.90 7.64 -9.81
N PHE A 265 33.06 8.25 -10.10
CA PHE A 265 34.11 8.48 -9.12
C PHE A 265 33.68 9.54 -8.11
N ILE A 266 32.97 9.11 -7.06
CA ILE A 266 32.79 9.90 -5.84
C ILE A 266 33.99 9.59 -4.94
N ASN A 267 34.74 10.62 -4.56
CA ASN A 267 35.88 10.45 -3.66
C ASN A 267 35.38 10.21 -2.22
N MET A 268 35.12 8.95 -1.89
CA MET A 268 34.56 8.54 -0.59
C MET A 268 35.55 8.73 0.58
N GLU A 269 36.86 8.80 0.33
CA GLU A 269 37.88 9.02 1.38
C GLU A 269 37.87 10.46 1.87
N GLN A 270 37.70 11.42 0.96
CA GLN A 270 37.48 12.82 1.33
C GLN A 270 36.08 13.04 1.93
N ALA A 271 35.14 12.12 1.68
CA ALA A 271 33.74 12.20 2.08
C ALA A 271 33.43 11.94 3.59
N GLN A 272 34.41 12.06 4.49
CA GLN A 272 34.25 11.79 5.93
C GLN A 272 33.74 12.98 6.79
N LEU A 273 33.74 14.22 6.28
CA LEU A 273 33.28 15.42 6.99
C LEU A 273 31.80 15.73 6.71
N ASP A 274 30.88 15.41 7.64
CA ASP A 274 29.47 15.87 7.72
C ASP A 274 28.86 16.50 6.44
N TYR A 275 28.59 15.66 5.43
CA TYR A 275 28.07 16.05 4.10
C TYR A 275 26.58 16.33 4.11
N ASN A 276 26.18 17.29 4.91
CA ASN A 276 24.83 17.81 4.88
C ASN A 276 24.68 18.83 3.75
N VAL A 277 23.54 18.82 3.06
CA VAL A 277 23.21 19.84 2.03
C VAL A 277 23.38 21.25 2.60
N ALA A 278 23.04 21.45 3.87
CA ALA A 278 23.25 22.70 4.61
C ALA A 278 24.69 23.23 4.54
N ASN A 279 25.69 22.34 4.67
CA ASN A 279 27.10 22.70 4.68
C ASN A 279 27.63 23.04 3.27
N CYS A 280 26.90 22.63 2.23
CA CYS A 280 27.21 22.91 0.84
C CYS A 280 26.59 24.22 0.34
N ILE A 281 25.88 24.96 1.19
CA ILE A 281 25.22 26.23 0.87
C ILE A 281 25.88 27.35 1.69
N ARG A 282 26.36 28.40 1.02
CA ARG A 282 26.90 29.61 1.65
C ARG A 282 26.23 30.83 1.03
N GLN A 283 25.73 31.76 1.85
CA GLN A 283 25.13 33.02 1.40
C GLN A 283 23.99 32.87 0.36
N GLN A 284 23.14 31.84 0.50
CA GLN A 284 22.12 31.49 -0.51
C GLN A 284 22.69 31.22 -1.91
N GLU A 285 23.88 30.65 -1.98
CA GLU A 285 24.45 30.08 -3.20
C GLU A 285 25.07 28.71 -2.90
N TRP A 286 25.08 27.84 -3.92
CA TRP A 286 25.76 26.55 -3.84
C TRP A 286 27.28 26.76 -3.82
N CYS A 287 27.95 26.25 -2.78
CA CYS A 287 29.39 26.39 -2.64
C CYS A 287 30.12 25.39 -3.56
N THR A 288 30.39 25.83 -4.80
CA THR A 288 31.03 25.02 -5.84
C THR A 288 32.38 24.46 -5.42
N GLU A 289 33.18 25.21 -4.65
CA GLU A 289 34.48 24.79 -4.11
C GLU A 289 34.39 23.57 -3.19
N THR A 290 33.30 23.46 -2.42
CA THR A 290 33.08 22.28 -1.56
C THR A 290 32.62 21.10 -2.39
N LEU A 291 31.69 21.32 -3.33
CA LEU A 291 31.13 20.28 -4.19
C LEU A 291 32.17 19.65 -5.12
N THR A 292 33.08 20.45 -5.70
CA THR A 292 34.12 19.95 -6.63
C THR A 292 35.18 19.07 -5.97
N ARG A 293 35.31 19.11 -4.63
CA ARG A 293 36.23 18.22 -3.90
C ARG A 293 35.81 16.75 -3.97
N PHE A 294 34.51 16.49 -4.04
CA PHE A 294 33.98 15.12 -3.98
C PHE A 294 33.07 14.74 -5.15
N LEU A 295 32.64 15.69 -5.98
CA LEU A 295 31.83 15.46 -7.19
C LEU A 295 32.54 15.96 -8.45
N PRO A 296 32.35 15.27 -9.59
CA PRO A 296 32.83 15.75 -10.89
C PRO A 296 32.17 17.08 -11.28
N SER A 297 32.89 17.92 -12.02
CA SER A 297 32.47 19.28 -12.41
C SER A 297 31.09 19.33 -13.09
N PHE A 298 30.71 18.32 -13.88
CA PHE A 298 29.41 18.28 -14.54
C PHE A 298 28.24 18.14 -13.56
N TRP A 299 28.41 17.42 -12.45
CA TRP A 299 27.38 17.31 -11.40
C TRP A 299 27.25 18.60 -10.64
N VAL A 300 28.38 19.26 -10.37
CA VAL A 300 28.38 20.57 -9.70
C VAL A 300 27.58 21.58 -10.53
N GLN A 301 27.76 21.60 -11.85
CA GLN A 301 26.94 22.45 -12.73
C GLN A 301 25.44 22.13 -12.65
N GLN A 302 25.07 20.85 -12.63
CA GLN A 302 23.67 20.44 -12.49
C GLN A 302 23.08 20.81 -11.12
N ILE A 303 23.85 20.66 -10.05
CA ILE A 303 23.45 21.06 -8.69
C ILE A 303 23.28 22.58 -8.62
N SER A 304 24.26 23.34 -9.10
CA SER A 304 24.22 24.82 -9.11
C SER A 304 23.05 25.37 -9.93
N SER A 305 22.57 24.63 -10.94
CA SER A 305 21.40 25.02 -11.72
C SER A 305 20.06 24.89 -10.98
N LYS A 306 20.02 24.16 -9.85
CA LYS A 306 18.80 23.93 -9.08
C LYS A 306 18.56 25.08 -8.08
N PRO A 307 17.30 25.50 -7.90
CA PRO A 307 16.95 26.49 -6.89
C PRO A 307 17.25 25.95 -5.50
N ILE A 308 17.67 26.86 -4.62
CA ILE A 308 17.98 26.52 -3.23
C ILE A 308 16.68 26.27 -2.46
N PRO A 309 16.64 25.25 -1.58
CA PRO A 309 15.50 24.99 -0.70
C PRO A 309 15.18 26.21 0.19
N GLN A 310 13.93 26.68 0.20
CA GLN A 310 13.47 27.87 0.95
C GLN A 310 12.28 27.62 1.92
N GLY A 311 11.92 26.38 2.19
CA GLY A 311 10.86 26.01 3.14
C GLY A 311 11.34 25.34 4.44
N ASN A 312 10.39 24.72 5.15
CA ASN A 312 10.59 24.26 6.55
C ASN A 312 10.35 22.74 6.75
N SER A 313 10.30 21.92 5.69
CA SER A 313 9.98 20.50 5.86
C SER A 313 10.63 19.57 4.83
N LYS A 314 11.17 18.43 5.27
CA LYS A 314 11.53 17.32 4.39
C LYS A 314 10.26 16.68 3.82
N LYS A 315 10.11 16.65 2.49
CA LYS A 315 8.97 15.98 1.83
C LYS A 315 9.46 14.99 0.78
N TRP A 316 8.76 13.87 0.66
CA TRP A 316 8.96 12.94 -0.45
C TRP A 316 7.99 13.27 -1.58
N ILE A 317 8.51 13.33 -2.81
CA ILE A 317 7.76 13.53 -4.04
C ILE A 317 7.86 12.28 -4.91
N TRP A 318 6.75 11.93 -5.55
CA TRP A 318 6.71 11.08 -6.73
C TRP A 318 7.00 11.89 -8.01
N GLU A 319 8.10 11.58 -8.71
CA GLU A 319 8.61 12.40 -9.82
C GLU A 319 7.67 12.45 -11.03
N ASP A 320 6.96 11.36 -11.33
CA ASP A 320 6.07 11.26 -12.49
C ASP A 320 4.73 12.01 -12.30
N GLU A 321 4.47 12.59 -11.12
CA GLU A 321 3.23 13.31 -10.83
C GLU A 321 3.44 14.80 -10.51
N PRO A 322 2.73 15.73 -11.18
CA PRO A 322 2.81 17.16 -10.88
C PRO A 322 2.42 17.52 -9.45
N SER A 323 1.52 16.74 -8.83
CA SER A 323 1.09 16.95 -7.45
C SER A 323 2.09 16.41 -6.41
N GLY A 324 3.05 15.62 -6.87
CA GLY A 324 4.03 14.91 -6.07
C GLY A 324 3.50 13.76 -5.21
N VAL A 325 2.19 13.50 -5.20
CA VAL A 325 1.57 12.37 -4.50
C VAL A 325 0.97 11.40 -5.51
N PRO A 326 1.38 10.12 -5.54
CA PRO A 326 0.97 9.22 -6.58
C PRO A 326 -0.48 8.76 -6.43
N ARG A 327 -1.23 8.86 -7.53
CA ARG A 327 -2.57 8.29 -7.68
C ARG A 327 -2.43 6.79 -7.95
N LEU A 328 -3.31 6.01 -7.32
CA LEU A 328 -3.32 4.55 -7.48
C LEU A 328 -3.49 4.13 -8.95
N THR A 329 -4.26 4.90 -9.72
CA THR A 329 -4.48 4.67 -11.15
C THR A 329 -3.23 4.87 -12.00
N ASN A 330 -2.31 5.73 -11.58
CA ASN A 330 -1.07 6.01 -12.32
C ASN A 330 -0.03 4.93 -12.03
N ILE A 331 0.20 4.61 -10.75
CA ILE A 331 1.03 3.46 -10.35
C ILE A 331 0.55 2.18 -11.04
N TYR A 332 -0.77 1.94 -11.05
CA TYR A 332 -1.33 0.77 -11.72
C TYR A 332 -1.03 0.75 -13.23
N ARG A 333 -1.04 1.91 -13.90
CA ARG A 333 -0.74 2.01 -15.33
C ARG A 333 0.73 1.74 -15.61
N GLU A 334 1.62 2.26 -14.78
CA GLU A 334 3.07 2.05 -14.88
C GLU A 334 3.47 0.57 -14.70
N LEU A 335 2.75 -0.16 -13.86
CA LEU A 335 2.97 -1.60 -13.66
C LEU A 335 2.42 -2.49 -14.78
N LEU A 336 1.58 -1.96 -15.68
CA LEU A 336 1.08 -2.74 -16.80
C LEU A 336 2.13 -2.78 -17.92
N PRO A 337 2.34 -3.95 -18.55
CA PRO A 337 3.25 -4.03 -19.70
C PRO A 337 2.77 -3.09 -20.82
N SER A 338 3.69 -2.39 -21.47
CA SER A 338 3.35 -1.61 -22.66
C SER A 338 2.90 -2.56 -23.77
N ILE A 339 1.66 -2.41 -24.23
CA ILE A 339 1.20 -3.07 -25.46
C ILE A 339 1.22 -1.99 -26.53
N ALA A 340 1.95 -2.26 -27.61
CA ALA A 340 1.92 -1.46 -28.82
C ALA A 340 0.53 -1.60 -29.47
N ASP A 341 -0.42 -0.77 -29.05
CA ASP A 341 -1.70 -0.65 -29.72
C ASP A 341 -1.60 0.50 -30.72
N ARG A 342 -1.74 0.20 -32.01
CA ARG A 342 -1.64 1.19 -33.11
C ARG A 342 -2.68 2.31 -32.97
N ASN A 343 -3.71 2.09 -32.16
CA ASN A 343 -4.89 2.95 -32.01
C ASN A 343 -4.98 3.71 -30.67
N GLN A 344 -3.87 3.91 -29.93
CA GLN A 344 -3.86 4.56 -28.60
C GLN A 344 -4.55 5.94 -28.54
N GLY A 345 -4.66 6.66 -29.67
CA GLY A 345 -5.40 7.92 -29.77
C GLY A 345 -6.91 7.76 -30.02
N ALA A 346 -7.31 6.76 -30.81
CA ALA A 346 -8.68 6.58 -31.30
C ALA A 346 -9.66 6.22 -30.17
N TRP A 347 -9.21 5.43 -29.18
CA TRP A 347 -10.05 5.02 -28.05
C TRP A 347 -10.56 6.21 -27.24
N ARG A 348 -9.78 7.29 -27.12
CA ARG A 348 -10.23 8.50 -26.41
C ARG A 348 -11.45 9.14 -27.10
N LEU A 349 -11.52 9.07 -28.42
CA LEU A 349 -12.66 9.58 -29.19
C LEU A 349 -13.88 8.70 -28.95
N VAL A 350 -13.74 7.37 -29.09
CA VAL A 350 -14.83 6.40 -28.87
C VAL A 350 -15.47 6.57 -27.49
N TRP A 351 -14.66 6.68 -26.43
CA TRP A 351 -15.18 6.83 -25.07
C TRP A 351 -15.79 8.20 -24.79
N ARG A 352 -15.43 9.24 -25.55
CA ARG A 352 -16.00 10.59 -25.45
C ARG A 352 -17.32 10.77 -26.22
N LEU A 353 -17.66 9.88 -27.16
CA LEU A 353 -18.91 9.98 -27.92
C LEU A 353 -20.14 10.05 -26.99
N PRO A 354 -21.16 10.90 -27.26
CA PRO A 354 -22.37 11.00 -26.45
C PRO A 354 -23.38 9.88 -26.76
N ILE A 355 -22.93 8.61 -26.71
CA ILE A 355 -23.74 7.42 -27.01
C ILE A 355 -23.91 6.54 -25.77
N PHE A 356 -24.91 5.65 -25.80
CA PHE A 356 -25.18 4.72 -24.70
C PHE A 356 -23.96 3.85 -24.36
N PRO A 357 -23.64 3.62 -23.06
CA PRO A 357 -22.49 2.83 -22.65
C PRO A 357 -22.45 1.41 -23.22
N ARG A 358 -23.61 0.80 -23.49
CA ARG A 358 -23.70 -0.53 -24.12
C ARG A 358 -23.12 -0.54 -25.54
N VAL A 359 -23.33 0.54 -26.29
CA VAL A 359 -22.80 0.72 -27.64
C VAL A 359 -21.29 1.00 -27.57
N LYS A 360 -20.84 1.83 -26.62
CA LYS A 360 -19.40 2.09 -26.39
C LYS A 360 -18.60 0.84 -26.03
N THR A 361 -19.20 -0.10 -25.31
CA THR A 361 -18.52 -1.37 -24.97
C THR A 361 -18.47 -2.36 -26.13
N PHE A 362 -19.27 -2.13 -27.17
CA PHE A 362 -19.29 -2.97 -28.37
C PHE A 362 -18.31 -2.47 -29.44
N LEU A 363 -18.20 -1.15 -29.59
CA LEU A 363 -17.16 -0.48 -30.37
C LEU A 363 -15.77 -0.69 -29.75
#